data_AF-A0A849PYX8-F1
#
_entry.id   AF-A0A849PYX8-F1
#
_cell.length_a   1.000
_cell.length_b   1.000
_cell.length_c   1.000
_cell.angle_alpha   90.00
_cell.angle_beta   90.00
_cell.angle_gamma   90.00
#
_symmetry.space_group_name_H-M   'P 1'
#
loop_
_entity.id
_entity.type
_entity.pdbx_description
1 polymer ?
#
loop_
_entity_poly.entity_id
_entity_poly.type
_entity_poly.pdbx_seq_one_letter_code
_entity_poly.pdbx_strand_id
1 'polypeptide(L)'
;MACINDIPYEILLKGATPQECEDFIKKECDEVYHVKGGYKLHGIMLRGGNSIPIGIKGDDLIFQFIKPCSGLYILRYPDAKEDIEQLRDSQK
;
A
#
# COMPACT_ATOMS: atom_id res chain seq x y z
N MET A 1 -18.69 -1.81 -4.48
CA MET A 1 -17.94 -1.33 -3.31
C MET A 1 -16.67 -2.15 -3.29
N ALA A 2 -15.50 -1.56 -3.56
CA ALA A 2 -14.25 -2.32 -3.69
C ALA A 2 -13.75 -2.75 -2.30
N CYS A 3 -13.32 -4.00 -2.19
CA CYS A 3 -12.81 -4.64 -0.99
C CYS A 3 -11.37 -5.13 -1.22
N ILE A 4 -10.56 -5.20 -0.17
CA ILE A 4 -9.22 -5.79 -0.26
C ILE A 4 -9.24 -7.26 -0.73
N ASN A 5 -10.35 -7.96 -0.51
CA ASN A 5 -10.54 -9.34 -0.97
C ASN A 5 -10.88 -9.46 -2.46
N ASP A 6 -11.09 -8.34 -3.16
CA ASP A 6 -11.34 -8.32 -4.61
C ASP A 6 -10.04 -8.31 -5.43
N ILE A 7 -8.88 -8.18 -4.78
CA ILE A 7 -7.56 -8.24 -5.42
C ILE A 7 -6.73 -9.38 -4.83
N PRO A 8 -5.80 -9.97 -5.60
CA PRO A 8 -4.79 -10.85 -5.03
C PRO A 8 -3.92 -10.04 -4.06
N TYR A 9 -3.67 -10.57 -2.87
CA TYR A 9 -2.71 -9.97 -1.95
C TYR A 9 -2.04 -11.01 -1.07
N GLU A 10 -0.81 -10.71 -0.68
CA GLU A 10 -0.06 -11.43 0.32
C GLU A 10 0.11 -10.55 1.56
N ILE A 11 0.04 -11.15 2.75
CA ILE A 11 0.28 -10.43 3.99
C ILE A 11 1.76 -10.59 4.34
N LEU A 12 2.52 -9.49 4.26
CA LEU A 12 3.94 -9.48 4.62
C LEU A 12 4.13 -9.30 6.13
N LEU A 13 3.32 -8.44 6.75
CA LEU A 13 3.39 -8.17 8.20
C LEU A 13 1.99 -7.91 8.77
N LYS A 14 1.73 -8.44 9.97
CA LYS A 14 0.48 -8.26 10.73
C LYS A 14 0.75 -7.49 12.01
N GLY A 15 -0.13 -6.56 12.36
CA GLY A 15 -0.01 -5.80 13.61
C GLY A 15 1.18 -4.85 13.62
N ALA A 16 1.55 -4.32 12.47
CA ALA A 16 2.66 -3.39 12.32
C ALA A 16 2.31 -2.01 12.90
N THR A 17 3.33 -1.26 13.32
CA THR A 17 3.21 0.17 13.60
C THR A 17 3.41 1.00 12.32
N PRO A 18 2.96 2.27 12.27
CA PRO A 18 3.23 3.14 11.11
C PRO A 18 4.73 3.29 10.80
N GLN A 19 5.57 3.33 11.85
CA GLN A 19 7.02 3.42 11.69
C GLN A 19 7.59 2.15 11.06
N GLU A 20 7.16 0.97 11.53
CA GLU A 20 7.59 -0.31 10.94
C GLU A 20 7.18 -0.43 9.47
N CYS A 21 6.01 0.09 9.09
CA CYS A 21 5.59 0.11 7.69
C CYS A 21 6.49 1.00 6.84
N GLU A 22 6.79 2.21 7.31
CA GLU A 22 7.69 3.13 6.63
C GLU A 22 9.07 2.50 6.43
N ASP A 23 9.64 1.91 7.48
CA ASP A 23 10.98 1.31 7.46
C ASP A 23 11.01 0.06 6.58
N PHE A 24 9.99 -0.79 6.64
CA PHE A 24 9.87 -1.97 5.80
C PHE A 24 9.80 -1.60 4.31
N ILE A 25 8.91 -0.66 3.96
CA ILE A 25 8.70 -0.26 2.57
C ILE A 25 9.97 0.38 2.00
N LYS A 26 10.62 1.28 2.74
CA LYS A 26 11.90 1.89 2.33
C LYS A 26 13.03 0.90 2.10
N LYS A 27 13.05 -0.18 2.88
CA LYS A 27 14.11 -1.19 2.80
C LYS A 27 13.89 -2.17 1.66
N GLU A 28 12.64 -2.58 1.44
CA GLU A 28 12.32 -3.71 0.56
C GLU A 28 11.94 -3.31 -0.87
N CYS A 29 11.62 -2.04 -1.12
CA CYS A 29 11.09 -1.55 -2.39
C CYS A 29 12.10 -0.68 -3.15
N ASP A 30 12.01 -0.71 -4.48
CA ASP A 30 12.89 0.04 -5.39
C ASP A 30 12.48 1.52 -5.45
N GLU A 31 11.18 1.80 -5.41
CA GLU A 31 10.60 3.14 -5.37
C GLU A 31 9.62 3.24 -4.20
N VAL A 32 9.55 4.43 -3.59
CA VAL A 32 8.61 4.72 -2.51
C VAL A 32 7.93 6.05 -2.76
N TYR A 33 6.61 6.05 -2.68
CA TYR A 33 5.76 7.22 -2.79
C TYR A 33 4.93 7.39 -1.53
N HIS A 34 4.58 8.64 -1.23
CA HIS A 34 3.74 8.97 -0.08
C HIS A 34 2.43 9.57 -0.54
N VAL A 35 1.33 8.89 -0.22
CA VAL A 35 -0.02 9.37 -0.53
C VAL A 35 -0.74 9.81 0.73
N LYS A 36 -1.78 10.64 0.57
CA LYS A 36 -2.66 11.01 1.69
C LYS A 36 -3.71 9.92 1.91
N GLY A 37 -4.18 9.80 3.15
CA GLY A 37 -5.39 9.06 3.47
C GLY A 37 -6.56 9.48 2.56
N GLY A 38 -7.31 8.50 2.09
CA GLY A 38 -8.35 8.70 1.07
C GLY A 38 -7.90 8.34 -0.35
N TYR A 39 -6.60 8.17 -0.60
CA TYR A 39 -6.10 7.63 -1.87
C TYR A 39 -6.72 6.26 -2.17
N LYS A 40 -7.04 6.01 -3.44
CA LYS A 40 -7.69 4.77 -3.87
C LYS A 40 -6.70 3.96 -4.69
N LEU A 41 -6.39 2.76 -4.21
CA LEU A 41 -5.59 1.76 -4.91
C LEU A 41 -6.55 0.66 -5.34
N HIS A 42 -6.69 0.46 -6.64
CA HIS A 42 -7.65 -0.48 -7.24
C HIS A 42 -9.09 -0.29 -6.70
N GLY A 43 -9.50 0.97 -6.51
CA GLY A 43 -10.79 1.34 -5.91
C GLY A 43 -10.88 1.19 -4.38
N ILE A 44 -9.90 0.54 -3.74
CA ILE A 44 -9.81 0.38 -2.28
C ILE A 44 -9.24 1.66 -1.68
N MET A 45 -10.00 2.28 -0.77
CA MET A 45 -9.56 3.50 -0.08
C MET A 45 -8.58 3.17 1.03
N LEU A 46 -7.36 3.69 0.94
CA LEU A 46 -6.36 3.60 1.98
C LEU A 46 -6.73 4.53 3.14
N ARG A 47 -6.84 3.95 4.34
CA ARG A 47 -7.02 4.69 5.59
C ARG A 47 -5.65 5.01 6.19
N GLY A 48 -5.52 6.19 6.77
CA GLY A 48 -4.29 6.64 7.40
C GLY A 48 -4.22 8.15 7.50
N GLY A 49 -3.04 8.67 7.87
CA GLY A 49 -2.77 10.09 8.01
C GLY A 49 -2.43 10.78 6.68
N ASN A 50 -1.68 11.88 6.78
CA ASN A 50 -1.30 12.69 5.62
C ASN A 50 -0.14 12.11 4.79
N SER A 51 0.51 11.04 5.28
CA SER A 51 1.62 10.39 4.62
C SER A 51 1.51 8.88 4.83
N ILE A 52 1.16 8.16 3.77
CA ILE A 52 1.02 6.71 3.72
C ILE A 52 2.06 6.22 2.71
N PRO A 53 3.07 5.45 3.15
CA PRO A 53 4.05 4.88 2.24
C PRO A 53 3.42 3.81 1.34
N ILE A 54 3.70 3.90 0.05
CA ILE A 54 3.45 2.89 -0.96
C ILE A 54 4.77 2.63 -1.68
N GLY A 55 5.23 1.38 -1.62
CA GLY A 55 6.43 0.93 -2.30
C GLY A 55 6.13 0.17 -3.58
N ILE A 56 7.03 0.27 -4.54
CA ILE A 56 7.04 -0.55 -5.76
C ILE A 56 8.25 -1.49 -5.69
N LYS A 57 8.02 -2.78 -5.90
CA LYS A 57 9.08 -3.79 -6.01
C LYS A 57 8.87 -4.57 -7.30
N GLY A 58 9.63 -4.23 -8.34
CA GLY A 58 9.35 -4.71 -9.70
C GLY A 58 7.93 -4.35 -10.16
N ASP A 59 7.10 -5.38 -10.38
CA ASP A 59 5.70 -5.24 -10.82
C ASP A 59 4.69 -5.28 -9.66
N ASP A 60 5.16 -5.29 -8.40
CA ASP A 60 4.31 -5.41 -7.22
C ASP A 60 4.18 -4.09 -6.47
N LEU A 61 3.01 -3.89 -5.85
CA LEU A 61 2.78 -2.82 -4.88
C LEU A 61 2.85 -3.36 -3.46
N ILE A 62 3.60 -2.67 -2.60
CA ILE A 62 3.67 -2.95 -1.17
C ILE A 62 3.16 -1.74 -0.41
N PHE A 63 2.11 -1.91 0.39
CA PHE A 63 1.46 -0.78 1.06
C PHE A 63 0.90 -1.16 2.43
N GLN A 64 0.76 -0.15 3.28
CA GLN A 64 0.05 -0.34 4.55
C GLN A 64 -1.47 -0.37 4.35
N PHE A 65 -2.14 -1.26 5.07
CA PHE A 65 -3.60 -1.38 5.05
C PHE A 65 -4.15 -1.51 6.48
N ILE A 66 -5.10 -0.64 6.84
CA ILE A 66 -5.72 -0.66 8.16
C ILE A 66 -7.02 -1.46 8.11
N LYS A 67 -7.02 -2.64 8.73
CA LYS A 67 -8.23 -3.41 9.00
C LYS A 67 -8.86 -2.90 10.31
N PRO A 68 -10.10 -2.39 10.31
CA PRO A 68 -10.71 -1.80 11.51
C PRO A 68 -10.84 -2.79 12.68
N CYS A 69 -10.89 -4.09 12.41
CA CYS A 69 -10.99 -5.13 13.42
C CYS A 69 -9.65 -5.69 13.92
N SER A 70 -8.56 -5.53 13.17
CA SER A 70 -7.31 -6.27 13.42
C SER A 70 -6.04 -5.42 13.31
N GLY A 71 -6.18 -4.11 13.14
CA GLY A 71 -5.06 -3.17 13.13
C GLY A 71 -4.43 -3.01 11.76
N LEU A 72 -3.13 -2.70 11.76
CA LEU A 72 -2.38 -2.27 10.59
C LEU A 72 -1.53 -3.42 10.03
N TYR A 73 -1.57 -3.57 8.71
CA TYR A 73 -0.96 -4.65 7.95
C TYR A 73 -0.06 -4.06 6.88
N ILE A 74 0.97 -4.82 6.49
CA ILE A 74 1.70 -4.59 5.24
C ILE A 74 1.24 -5.66 4.25
N LEU A 75 0.70 -5.21 3.12
CA LEU A 75 0.21 -6.07 2.06
C LEU A 75 1.08 -5.92 0.82
N ARG A 76 1.27 -7.02 0.10
CA ARG A 76 1.81 -7.04 -1.26
C ARG A 76 0.68 -7.36 -2.22
N TYR A 77 0.47 -6.50 -3.20
CA TYR A 77 -0.41 -6.72 -4.33
C TYR A 77 0.46 -7.03 -5.56
N PRO A 78 0.53 -8.31 -5.98
CA PRO A 78 1.37 -8.70 -7.10
C PRO A 78 0.81 -8.27 -8.45
N ASP A 79 1.68 -8.09 -9.44
CA ASP A 79 1.33 -7.78 -10.84
C ASP A 79 0.45 -6.51 -11.01
N ALA A 80 0.66 -5.52 -10.16
CA ALA A 80 -0.16 -4.32 -10.02
C ALA A 80 0.21 -3.18 -10.99
N LYS A 81 0.54 -3.52 -12.25
CA LYS A 81 1.10 -2.59 -13.25
C LYS A 81 0.24 -1.34 -13.48
N GLU A 82 -1.08 -1.52 -13.60
CA GLU A 82 -2.01 -0.42 -13.84
C GLU A 82 -2.04 0.57 -12.66
N ASP A 83 -2.06 0.05 -11.43
CA ASP A 83 -2.04 0.85 -10.21
C ASP A 83 -0.67 1.54 -10.01
N ILE A 84 0.43 0.89 -10.41
CA ILE A 84 1.77 1.49 -10.41
C ILE A 84 1.82 2.70 -11.36
N GLU A 85 1.31 2.58 -12.58
CA GLU A 85 1.28 3.70 -13.53
C GLU A 85 0.43 4.86 -13.02
N GLN A 86 -0.75 4.57 -12.46
CA GLN A 86 -1.61 5.57 -11.84
C GLN A 86 -0.94 6.26 -10.64
N LEU A 87 -0.24 5.50 -9.80
CA LEU A 87 0.51 6.04 -8.68
C LEU A 87 1.58 7.01 -9.18
N ARG A 88 2.44 6.57 -10.11
CA ARG A 88 3.51 7.43 -10.67
C ARG A 88 2.95 8.70 -11.32
N ASP A 89 1.83 8.60 -12.03
CA ASP A 89 1.20 9.77 -12.65
C ASP A 89 0.62 10.75 -11.62
N SER A 90 0.04 10.25 -10.54
CA SER A 90 -0.51 11.07 -9.45
C SER A 90 0.54 11.86 -8.65
N GLN A 91 1.82 11.55 -8.83
CA GLN A 91 2.95 12.14 -8.11
C GLN A 91 3.74 13.14 -8.98
N LYS A 92 3.34 13.33 -10.24
CA LYS A 92 3.85 14.41 -11.11
C LYS A 92 3.19 15.74 -10.76
#